data_AF-W0F0M9-F1
#
_entry.id   AF-W0F0M9-F1
#
_cell.length_a   1.000
_cell.length_b   1.000
_cell.length_c   1.000
_cell.angle_alpha   90.00
_cell.angle_beta   90.00
_cell.angle_gamma   90.00
#
_symmetry.space_group_name_H-M   'P 1'
#
loop_
_entity.id
_entity.type
_entity.pdbx_description
1 polymer ?
#
loop_
_entity_poly.entity_id
_entity_poly.type
_entity_poly.pdbx_seq_one_letter_code
_entity_poly.pdbx_strand_id
1 'polypeptide(L)'
;MNKIIVALGILLLACGFYYYKSAISRPQAIHYSETPEPSSGAIVPYKPTAVRLASIKKIIAERHYNSTVVFIADMQLPSSKNRFFVYDLKKDSLIGAGLVAHGRCGEKWLEGRRYSNNPGGMCTSLGNYKIGKPYYGRFGLAYTLYGMDSTNNNALERHVVLHAYECVPETEVAYEICQSDGCPMVSRGFLKKLQKIIDTSKDPILLSVYESR
;
A
#
# COMPACT_ATOMS: atom_id res chain seq x y z
N MET A 1 -50.24 27.49 36.84
CA MET A 1 -50.44 27.40 35.37
C MET A 1 -49.18 27.07 34.56
N ASN A 2 -48.00 26.79 35.17
CA ASN A 2 -46.73 26.59 34.42
C ASN A 2 -46.16 25.15 34.40
N LYS A 3 -46.83 24.16 35.01
CA LYS A 3 -46.34 22.77 35.03
C LYS A 3 -46.87 21.89 33.88
N ILE A 4 -47.99 22.28 33.26
CA ILE A 4 -48.64 21.49 32.20
C ILE A 4 -47.98 21.71 30.83
N ILE A 5 -47.47 22.93 30.56
CA ILE A 5 -46.84 23.27 29.27
C ILE A 5 -45.48 22.57 29.12
N VAL A 6 -44.71 22.41 30.20
CA VAL A 6 -43.41 21.72 30.18
C VAL A 6 -43.58 20.21 29.91
N ALA A 7 -44.64 19.59 30.43
CA ALA A 7 -44.92 18.17 30.21
C ALA A 7 -45.29 17.84 28.76
N LEU A 8 -46.02 18.73 28.09
CA LEU A 8 -46.39 18.58 26.67
C LEU A 8 -45.18 18.74 25.73
N GLY A 9 -44.24 19.64 26.06
CA GLY A 9 -43.00 19.82 25.29
C GLY A 9 -42.04 18.62 25.34
N ILE A 10 -41.94 17.96 26.50
CA ILE A 10 -41.09 16.76 26.67
C ILE A 10 -41.69 15.56 25.92
N LEU A 11 -43.01 15.42 25.89
CA LEU A 11 -43.69 14.32 25.19
C LEU A 11 -43.48 14.40 23.66
N LEU A 12 -43.52 15.60 23.09
CA LEU A 12 -43.33 15.81 21.64
C LEU A 12 -41.88 15.55 21.20
N LEU A 13 -40.88 15.90 22.03
CA LEU A 13 -39.47 15.57 21.75
C LEU A 13 -39.19 14.07 21.86
N ALA A 14 -39.79 13.38 22.82
CA ALA A 14 -39.66 11.93 22.97
C ALA A 14 -40.33 11.18 21.80
N CYS A 15 -41.52 11.60 21.36
CA CYS A 15 -42.19 11.04 20.19
C CYS A 15 -41.41 11.30 18.90
N GLY A 16 -40.83 12.50 18.72
CA GLY A 16 -39.98 12.83 17.58
C GLY A 16 -38.71 11.97 17.51
N PHE A 17 -38.07 11.72 18.65
CA PHE A 17 -36.90 10.84 18.73
C PHE A 17 -37.25 9.36 18.46
N TYR A 18 -38.43 8.92 18.90
CA TYR A 18 -38.93 7.56 18.66
C TYR A 18 -39.26 7.32 17.18
N TYR A 19 -39.90 8.29 16.52
CA TYR A 19 -40.16 8.23 15.08
C TYR A 19 -38.88 8.27 14.24
N TYR A 20 -37.89 9.09 14.62
CA TYR A 20 -36.62 9.19 13.91
C TYR A 20 -35.81 7.89 13.93
N LYS A 21 -35.81 7.15 15.05
CA LYS A 21 -35.16 5.83 15.13
C LYS A 21 -35.84 4.76 14.26
N SER A 22 -37.15 4.87 14.03
CA SER A 22 -37.90 3.90 13.24
C SER A 22 -37.77 4.10 11.72
N ALA A 23 -37.30 5.26 11.26
CA ALA A 23 -37.21 5.60 9.84
C ALA A 23 -35.85 5.26 9.20
N ILE A 24 -34.89 4.71 9.96
CA ILE A 24 -33.63 4.19 9.42
C ILE A 24 -33.84 2.72 9.08
N SER A 25 -34.24 2.47 7.84
CA SER A 25 -34.23 1.15 7.22
C SER A 25 -32.82 0.59 7.30
N ARG A 26 -32.66 -0.58 7.95
CA ARG A 26 -31.39 -1.33 7.90
C ARG A 26 -31.06 -1.61 6.43
N PRO A 27 -29.85 -1.29 5.94
CA PRO A 27 -29.45 -1.76 4.62
C PRO A 27 -29.52 -3.28 4.62
N GLN A 28 -30.21 -3.83 3.62
CA GLN A 28 -30.26 -5.27 3.38
C GLN A 28 -28.83 -5.78 3.26
N ALA A 29 -28.49 -6.81 4.05
CA ALA A 29 -27.24 -7.53 3.86
C ALA A 29 -27.23 -8.07 2.44
N ILE A 30 -26.31 -7.56 1.61
CA ILE A 30 -26.08 -8.12 0.29
C ILE A 30 -25.54 -9.53 0.53
N HIS A 31 -26.31 -10.51 0.07
CA HIS A 31 -25.94 -11.92 0.09
C HIS A 31 -24.76 -12.08 -0.88
N TYR A 32 -23.54 -11.94 -0.37
CA TYR A 32 -22.36 -12.36 -1.12
C TYR A 32 -22.48 -13.87 -1.30
N SER A 33 -22.72 -14.30 -2.53
CA SER A 33 -22.50 -15.69 -2.92
C SER A 33 -21.08 -16.04 -2.51
N GLU A 34 -20.92 -17.10 -1.72
CA GLU A 34 -19.61 -17.65 -1.38
C GLU A 34 -18.85 -17.90 -2.68
N THR A 35 -17.85 -17.07 -2.96
CA THR A 35 -16.86 -17.36 -3.99
C THR A 35 -16.09 -18.59 -3.53
N PRO A 36 -15.80 -19.56 -4.42
CA PRO A 36 -15.04 -20.75 -4.05
C PRO A 36 -13.76 -20.34 -3.32
N GLU A 37 -13.55 -20.91 -2.13
CA GLU A 37 -12.26 -20.94 -1.44
C GLU A 37 -11.14 -21.18 -2.47
N PRO A 38 -10.11 -20.33 -2.55
CA PRO A 38 -9.00 -20.58 -3.45
C PRO A 38 -8.37 -21.92 -3.05
N SER A 39 -8.48 -22.90 -3.94
CA SER A 39 -7.80 -24.18 -3.82
C SER A 39 -6.33 -23.92 -3.48
N SER A 40 -5.85 -24.59 -2.43
CA SER A 40 -4.46 -24.66 -1.94
C SER A 40 -3.48 -24.98 -3.07
N GLY A 41 -3.17 -23.99 -3.91
CA GLY A 41 -2.06 -23.99 -4.84
C GLY A 41 -0.81 -23.62 -4.07
N ALA A 42 0.19 -24.50 -4.12
CA ALA A 42 1.46 -24.31 -3.42
C ALA A 42 1.99 -22.88 -3.65
N ILE A 43 2.18 -22.15 -2.55
CA ILE A 43 2.80 -20.82 -2.55
C ILE A 43 4.21 -21.02 -3.08
N VAL A 44 4.47 -20.64 -4.34
CA VAL A 44 5.83 -20.61 -4.86
C VAL A 44 6.55 -19.52 -4.06
N PRO A 45 7.60 -19.87 -3.28
CA PRO A 45 8.34 -18.87 -2.53
C PRO A 45 9.00 -17.93 -3.53
N TYR A 46 8.66 -16.64 -3.48
CA TYR A 46 9.31 -15.63 -4.29
C TYR A 46 10.82 -15.61 -3.97
N LYS A 47 11.66 -15.68 -5.00
CA LYS A 47 13.11 -15.53 -4.88
C LYS A 47 13.57 -14.55 -5.96
N PRO A 48 14.15 -13.40 -5.59
CA PRO A 48 14.73 -12.51 -6.59
C PRO A 48 15.83 -13.24 -7.37
N THR A 49 15.95 -12.95 -8.66
CA THR A 49 16.98 -13.59 -9.50
C THR A 49 18.38 -13.25 -9.00
N ALA A 50 19.36 -14.11 -9.28
CA ALA A 50 20.76 -13.85 -8.91
C ALA A 50 21.28 -12.52 -9.47
N VAL A 51 20.89 -12.17 -10.70
CA VAL A 51 21.22 -10.89 -11.35
C VAL A 51 20.63 -9.71 -10.57
N ARG A 52 19.36 -9.81 -10.16
CA ARG A 52 18.69 -8.78 -9.36
C ARG A 52 19.37 -8.60 -8.01
N LEU A 53 19.66 -9.70 -7.30
CA LEU A 53 20.36 -9.64 -6.01
C LEU A 53 21.76 -9.05 -6.14
N ALA A 54 22.51 -9.40 -7.19
CA ALA A 54 23.83 -8.83 -7.45
C ALA A 54 23.76 -7.32 -7.66
N SER A 55 22.80 -6.84 -8.47
CA SER A 55 22.57 -5.41 -8.70
C SER A 55 22.20 -4.67 -7.40
N ILE A 56 21.29 -5.23 -6.61
CA ILE A 56 20.89 -4.70 -5.30
C ILE A 56 22.09 -4.60 -4.35
N LYS A 57 22.87 -5.67 -4.21
CA LYS A 57 24.05 -5.72 -3.33
C LYS A 57 25.10 -4.68 -3.73
N LYS A 58 25.31 -4.47 -5.03
CA LYS A 58 26.19 -3.41 -5.56
C LYS A 58 25.75 -2.02 -5.10
N ILE A 59 24.48 -1.68 -5.30
CA ILE A 59 23.93 -0.36 -4.91
C ILE A 59 24.07 -0.14 -3.40
N ILE A 60 23.73 -1.16 -2.61
CA ILE A 60 23.81 -1.09 -1.14
C ILE A 60 25.25 -0.79 -0.68
N ALA A 61 26.24 -1.45 -1.28
CA ALA A 61 27.65 -1.23 -0.97
C ALA A 61 28.11 0.19 -1.36
N GLU A 62 27.77 0.65 -2.56
CA GLU A 62 28.17 1.96 -3.10
C GLU A 62 27.51 3.16 -2.39
N ARG A 63 26.34 2.95 -1.76
CA ARG A 63 25.54 4.02 -1.13
C ARG A 63 25.47 3.93 0.39
N HIS A 64 26.15 2.96 1.00
CA HIS A 64 26.12 2.69 2.45
C HIS A 64 24.69 2.53 2.99
N TYR A 65 23.89 1.72 2.32
CA TYR A 65 22.54 1.37 2.78
C TYR A 65 22.55 0.12 3.66
N ASN A 66 21.40 -0.21 4.24
CA ASN A 66 21.26 -1.40 5.07
C ASN A 66 21.70 -2.66 4.31
N SER A 67 22.75 -3.29 4.80
CA SER A 67 23.38 -4.48 4.20
C SER A 67 22.72 -5.80 4.58
N THR A 68 21.64 -5.75 5.36
CA THR A 68 20.92 -6.94 5.84
C THR A 68 19.55 -7.06 5.19
N VAL A 69 18.80 -5.97 5.05
CA VAL A 69 17.42 -6.01 4.55
C VAL A 69 17.25 -5.07 3.35
N VAL A 70 16.59 -5.59 2.32
CA VAL A 70 16.11 -4.83 1.16
C VAL A 70 14.61 -5.03 0.98
N PHE A 71 13.92 -3.99 0.51
CA PHE A 71 12.54 -4.09 0.05
C PHE A 71 12.50 -4.21 -1.46
N ILE A 72 11.63 -5.08 -1.96
CA ILE A 72 11.54 -5.39 -3.39
C ILE A 72 10.08 -5.39 -3.81
N ALA A 73 9.72 -4.58 -4.79
CA ALA A 73 8.42 -4.63 -5.44
C ALA A 73 8.57 -5.19 -6.86
N ASP A 74 8.14 -6.45 -7.06
CA ASP A 74 8.14 -7.10 -8.37
C ASP A 74 6.81 -6.86 -9.08
N MET A 75 6.79 -5.82 -9.90
CA MET A 75 5.60 -5.37 -10.60
C MET A 75 5.17 -6.31 -11.73
N GLN A 76 5.96 -7.33 -12.09
CA GLN A 76 5.53 -8.35 -13.04
C GLN A 76 4.34 -9.14 -12.47
N LEU A 77 4.31 -9.33 -11.16
CA LEU A 77 3.23 -10.02 -10.47
C LEU A 77 1.94 -9.17 -10.44
N PRO A 78 0.75 -9.80 -10.61
CA PRO A 78 -0.54 -9.14 -10.51
C PRO A 78 -0.72 -8.37 -9.20
N SER A 79 -1.49 -7.29 -9.21
CA SER A 79 -1.74 -6.46 -8.02
C SER A 79 -2.51 -7.21 -6.92
N SER A 80 -3.22 -8.26 -7.30
CA SER A 80 -3.97 -9.18 -6.44
C SER A 80 -3.09 -10.19 -5.68
N LYS A 81 -1.80 -10.28 -6.04
CA LYS A 81 -0.82 -11.22 -5.47
C LYS A 81 0.25 -10.50 -4.68
N ASN A 82 0.84 -11.21 -3.71
CA ASN A 82 1.98 -10.70 -2.96
C ASN A 82 3.09 -10.34 -3.95
N ARG A 83 3.43 -9.05 -3.99
CA ARG A 83 4.40 -8.50 -4.94
C ARG A 83 5.31 -7.44 -4.33
N PHE A 84 5.11 -7.12 -3.06
CA PHE A 84 6.08 -6.41 -2.24
C PHE A 84 6.69 -7.40 -1.26
N PHE A 85 8.02 -7.47 -1.23
CA PHE A 85 8.78 -8.43 -0.47
C PHE A 85 9.80 -7.73 0.43
N VAL A 86 9.99 -8.30 1.62
CA VAL A 86 11.07 -7.96 2.53
C VAL A 86 12.05 -9.12 2.50
N TYR A 87 13.28 -8.85 2.06
CA TYR A 87 14.30 -9.87 1.83
C TYR A 87 15.50 -9.67 2.75
N ASP A 88 15.89 -10.74 3.44
CA ASP A 88 17.12 -10.80 4.25
C ASP A 88 18.28 -11.25 3.36
N LEU A 89 19.19 -10.32 3.05
CA LEU A 89 20.34 -10.52 2.18
C LEU A 89 21.42 -11.42 2.78
N LYS A 90 21.46 -11.54 4.11
CA LYS A 90 22.43 -12.39 4.83
C LYS A 90 21.95 -13.83 4.90
N LYS A 91 20.64 -14.02 5.09
CA LYS A 91 20.00 -15.34 5.16
C LYS A 91 19.53 -15.88 3.80
N ASP A 92 19.59 -15.06 2.75
CA ASP A 92 19.08 -15.39 1.41
C ASP A 92 17.60 -15.83 1.45
N SER A 93 16.78 -15.15 2.26
CA SER A 93 15.41 -15.58 2.54
C SER A 93 14.40 -14.44 2.66
N LEU A 94 13.13 -14.77 2.39
CA LEU A 94 12.02 -13.87 2.64
C LEU A 94 11.68 -13.79 4.11
N ILE A 95 11.45 -12.58 4.60
CA ILE A 95 11.01 -12.31 5.98
C ILE A 95 9.69 -11.51 6.02
N GLY A 96 9.13 -11.18 4.87
CA GLY A 96 7.83 -10.53 4.74
C GLY A 96 7.36 -10.44 3.29
N ALA A 97 6.05 -10.48 3.10
CA ALA A 97 5.41 -10.27 1.81
C ALA A 97 4.06 -9.55 2.00
N GLY A 98 3.63 -8.82 0.98
CA GLY A 98 2.36 -8.11 0.97
C GLY A 98 1.96 -7.62 -0.42
N LEU A 99 0.73 -7.13 -0.51
CA LEU A 99 0.21 -6.45 -1.70
C LEU A 99 0.74 -5.02 -1.78
N VAL A 100 0.92 -4.52 -3.00
CA VAL A 100 1.23 -3.10 -3.26
C VAL A 100 0.49 -2.61 -4.50
N ALA A 101 -0.22 -1.50 -4.41
CA ALA A 101 -0.91 -0.84 -5.53
C ALA A 101 0.07 -0.12 -6.46
N HIS A 102 -0.32 0.08 -7.72
CA HIS A 102 0.42 0.89 -8.70
C HIS A 102 -0.38 2.13 -9.13
N GLY A 103 0.31 3.09 -9.76
CA GLY A 103 -0.30 4.31 -10.27
C GLY A 103 -1.19 4.08 -11.49
N ARG A 104 -2.33 4.77 -11.56
CA ARG A 104 -3.30 4.70 -12.67
C ARG A 104 -2.94 5.59 -13.89
N CYS A 105 -1.79 6.26 -13.87
CA CYS A 105 -1.30 7.04 -15.02
C CYS A 105 -2.28 8.11 -15.56
N GLY A 106 -3.07 8.72 -14.66
CA GLY A 106 -4.05 9.76 -15.02
C GLY A 106 -5.38 9.21 -15.56
N GLU A 107 -5.53 7.89 -15.64
CA GLU A 107 -6.78 7.25 -16.08
C GLU A 107 -7.76 7.10 -14.91
N LYS A 108 -9.05 6.91 -15.22
CA LYS A 108 -10.04 6.58 -14.19
C LYS A 108 -9.74 5.20 -13.57
N TRP A 109 -9.35 4.26 -14.43
CA TRP A 109 -8.86 2.93 -14.12
C TRP A 109 -7.89 2.55 -15.24
N LEU A 110 -6.67 2.16 -14.89
CA LEU A 110 -5.66 1.73 -15.85
C LEU A 110 -5.76 0.23 -16.05
N GLU A 111 -6.05 -0.22 -17.27
CA GLU A 111 -5.95 -1.64 -17.60
C GLU A 111 -4.48 -2.06 -17.67
N GLY A 112 -4.12 -3.12 -16.94
CA GLY A 112 -2.74 -3.59 -16.85
C GLY A 112 -1.84 -2.63 -16.07
N ARG A 113 -0.67 -2.28 -16.63
CA ARG A 113 0.34 -1.45 -15.94
C ARG A 113 1.11 -0.59 -16.93
N ARG A 114 1.47 0.60 -16.48
CA ARG A 114 2.33 1.54 -17.20
C ARG A 114 3.19 2.31 -16.21
N TYR A 115 4.38 2.69 -16.65
CA TYR A 115 5.36 3.38 -15.82
C TYR A 115 5.81 4.67 -16.48
N SER A 116 6.05 5.68 -15.67
CA SER A 116 6.58 6.97 -16.13
C SER A 116 7.27 7.69 -14.98
N ASN A 117 8.25 8.51 -15.30
CA ASN A 117 8.93 9.41 -14.38
C ASN A 117 8.48 10.87 -14.54
N ASN A 118 7.51 11.14 -15.43
CA ASN A 118 7.11 12.51 -15.74
C ASN A 118 6.41 13.16 -14.54
N PRO A 119 6.76 14.41 -14.19
CA PRO A 119 5.98 15.20 -13.24
C PRO A 119 4.49 15.22 -13.61
N GLY A 120 3.62 15.06 -12.62
CA GLY A 120 2.16 15.00 -12.82
C GLY A 120 1.63 13.76 -13.55
N GLY A 121 2.48 12.83 -13.99
CA GLY A 121 2.07 11.69 -14.82
C GLY A 121 1.28 10.58 -14.10
N MET A 122 1.15 10.65 -12.77
CA MET A 122 0.41 9.70 -11.91
C MET A 122 0.72 8.20 -12.08
N CYS A 123 1.76 7.85 -12.85
CA CYS A 123 2.26 6.49 -13.01
C CYS A 123 3.23 6.12 -11.90
N THR A 124 3.34 4.84 -11.59
CA THR A 124 4.49 4.35 -10.82
C THR A 124 5.78 4.59 -11.62
N SER A 125 6.87 4.96 -10.94
CA SER A 125 8.21 4.97 -11.53
C SER A 125 8.97 3.69 -11.16
N LEU A 126 9.61 3.06 -12.14
CA LEU A 126 10.49 1.93 -11.87
C LEU A 126 11.87 2.41 -11.47
N GLY A 127 12.59 1.58 -10.72
CA GLY A 127 13.95 1.84 -10.28
C GLY A 127 14.11 1.67 -8.78
N ASN A 128 15.27 2.09 -8.31
CA ASN A 128 15.71 1.99 -6.94
C ASN A 128 15.42 3.29 -6.20
N TYR A 129 14.90 3.16 -4.99
CA TYR A 129 14.56 4.27 -4.12
C TYR A 129 15.30 4.15 -2.79
N LYS A 130 15.77 5.30 -2.29
CA LYS A 130 16.08 5.45 -0.88
C LYS A 130 14.78 5.73 -0.13
N ILE A 131 14.47 4.91 0.87
CA ILE A 131 13.39 5.22 1.81
C ILE A 131 13.88 6.28 2.80
N GLY A 132 13.15 7.39 2.84
CA GLY A 132 13.42 8.54 3.69
C GLY A 132 12.92 8.40 5.13
N LYS A 133 12.89 9.54 5.83
CA LYS A 133 12.31 9.62 7.17
C LYS A 133 10.78 9.56 7.11
N PRO A 134 10.12 9.06 8.17
CA PRO A 134 8.67 9.10 8.25
C PRO A 134 8.16 10.53 8.38
N TYR A 135 6.96 10.76 7.86
CA TYR A 135 6.14 11.93 8.16
C TYR A 135 4.66 11.53 8.17
N TYR A 136 3.81 12.41 8.68
CA TYR A 136 2.36 12.20 8.68
C TYR A 136 1.71 13.07 7.62
N GLY A 137 1.16 12.43 6.59
CA GLY A 137 0.44 13.07 5.50
C GLY A 137 -1.07 12.81 5.56
N ARG A 138 -1.77 13.13 4.46
CA ARG A 138 -3.22 12.96 4.33
C ARG A 138 -3.71 11.53 4.61
N PHE A 139 -2.89 10.53 4.28
CA PHE A 139 -3.20 9.11 4.45
C PHE A 139 -2.54 8.49 5.71
N GLY A 140 -2.06 9.33 6.63
CA GLY A 140 -1.36 8.91 7.83
C GLY A 140 0.15 8.79 7.63
N LEU A 141 0.77 7.80 8.29
CA LEU A 141 2.21 7.54 8.21
C LEU A 141 2.63 7.29 6.76
N ALA A 142 3.65 8.01 6.30
CA ALA A 142 4.24 7.86 4.99
C ALA A 142 5.76 8.06 5.05
N TYR A 143 6.47 7.44 4.11
CA TYR A 143 7.91 7.59 3.95
C TYR A 143 8.22 8.18 2.58
N THR A 144 8.93 9.31 2.56
CA THR A 144 9.39 9.93 1.30
C THR A 144 10.30 9.00 0.54
N LEU A 145 10.07 8.85 -0.76
CA LEU A 145 10.93 8.05 -1.63
C LEU A 145 11.80 8.96 -2.49
N TYR A 146 13.11 8.80 -2.37
CA TYR A 146 14.09 9.49 -3.22
C TYR A 146 14.54 8.52 -4.32
N GLY A 147 14.18 8.81 -5.56
CA GLY A 147 14.60 8.00 -6.70
C GLY A 147 16.09 8.18 -7.01
N MET A 148 16.74 7.10 -7.42
CA MET A 148 18.19 7.05 -7.66
C MET A 148 18.56 6.75 -9.10
N ASP A 149 17.59 6.33 -9.92
CA ASP A 149 17.76 5.99 -11.32
C ASP A 149 17.10 7.05 -12.20
N SER A 150 17.52 7.18 -13.46
CA SER A 150 16.90 8.12 -14.42
C SER A 150 15.40 7.86 -14.64
N THR A 151 14.95 6.64 -14.34
CA THR A 151 13.55 6.21 -14.44
C THR A 151 12.71 6.59 -13.23
N ASN A 152 13.30 7.09 -12.14
CA ASN A 152 12.58 7.54 -10.94
C ASN A 152 13.16 8.79 -10.25
N ASN A 153 14.17 9.46 -10.81
CA ASN A 153 14.83 10.61 -10.18
C ASN A 153 13.92 11.81 -9.89
N ASN A 154 12.71 11.88 -10.47
CA ASN A 154 11.72 12.92 -10.16
C ASN A 154 10.81 12.53 -8.98
N ALA A 155 11.04 11.39 -8.31
CA ALA A 155 10.16 10.90 -7.24
C ALA A 155 9.92 11.91 -6.12
N LEU A 156 10.95 12.67 -5.72
CA LEU A 156 10.83 13.69 -4.69
C LEU A 156 9.96 14.86 -5.15
N GLU A 157 10.22 15.40 -6.35
CA GLU A 157 9.43 16.48 -6.96
C GLU A 157 7.96 16.07 -7.14
N ARG A 158 7.74 14.79 -7.44
CA ARG A 158 6.42 14.19 -7.60
C ARG A 158 5.73 13.80 -6.29
N HIS A 159 6.36 14.09 -5.14
CA HIS A 159 5.87 13.72 -3.81
C HIS A 159 5.55 12.22 -3.67
N VAL A 160 6.33 11.35 -4.33
CA VAL A 160 6.15 9.90 -4.28
C VAL A 160 6.58 9.38 -2.91
N VAL A 161 5.67 8.68 -2.24
CA VAL A 161 5.84 8.19 -0.87
C VAL A 161 5.36 6.75 -0.74
N LEU A 162 5.98 5.98 0.14
CA LEU A 162 5.46 4.68 0.59
C LEU A 162 4.48 4.92 1.73
N HIS A 163 3.22 4.51 1.55
CA HIS A 163 2.19 4.70 2.56
C HIS A 163 1.14 3.59 2.54
N ALA A 164 0.28 3.56 3.55
CA ALA A 164 -0.85 2.67 3.59
C ALA A 164 -2.08 3.34 2.97
N TYR A 165 -2.99 2.54 2.43
CA TYR A 165 -4.32 2.99 2.08
C TYR A 165 -5.35 1.87 2.25
N GLU A 166 -6.56 2.22 2.67
CA GLU A 166 -7.53 1.24 3.18
C GLU A 166 -8.09 0.29 2.13
N CYS A 167 -8.03 0.68 0.86
CA CYS A 167 -8.47 -0.17 -0.25
C CYS A 167 -7.47 -1.29 -0.57
N VAL A 168 -6.26 -1.29 0.01
CA VAL A 168 -5.29 -2.36 -0.18
C VAL A 168 -5.54 -3.47 0.84
N PRO A 169 -5.95 -4.68 0.41
CA PRO A 169 -6.21 -5.80 1.31
C PRO A 169 -4.96 -6.26 2.05
N GLU A 170 -5.14 -6.84 3.24
CA GLU A 170 -4.05 -7.38 4.06
C GLU A 170 -3.44 -8.68 3.49
N THR A 171 -4.18 -9.39 2.64
CA THR A 171 -3.81 -10.67 2.04
C THR A 171 -4.20 -10.69 0.57
N GLU A 172 -3.66 -11.65 -0.19
CA GLU A 172 -4.04 -11.85 -1.59
C GLU A 172 -5.55 -11.98 -1.79
N VAL A 173 -6.00 -11.53 -2.95
CA VAL A 173 -7.42 -11.52 -3.34
C VAL A 173 -7.58 -12.06 -4.77
N ALA A 174 -8.81 -12.36 -5.18
CA ALA A 174 -9.11 -12.88 -6.51
C ALA A 174 -9.26 -11.79 -7.60
N TYR A 175 -9.26 -10.51 -7.21
CA TYR A 175 -9.51 -9.37 -8.08
C TYR A 175 -8.35 -8.37 -8.04
N GLU A 176 -8.22 -7.52 -9.08
CA GLU A 176 -7.24 -6.44 -9.05
C GLU A 176 -7.53 -5.45 -7.92
N ILE A 177 -6.52 -5.14 -7.12
CA ILE A 177 -6.67 -4.17 -6.04
C ILE A 177 -6.72 -2.75 -6.60
N CYS A 178 -7.13 -1.81 -5.75
CA CYS A 178 -7.16 -0.40 -6.08
C CYS A 178 -5.81 0.16 -6.62
N GLN A 179 -5.91 1.28 -7.34
CA GLN A 179 -4.77 1.98 -7.93
C GLN A 179 -4.51 3.33 -7.23
N SER A 180 -3.26 3.78 -7.25
CA SER A 180 -2.82 5.06 -6.70
C SER A 180 -2.65 6.13 -7.80
N ASP A 181 -2.17 7.31 -7.41
CA ASP A 181 -1.63 8.32 -8.33
C ASP A 181 -0.10 8.24 -8.46
N GLY A 182 0.47 7.04 -8.32
CA GLY A 182 1.89 6.74 -8.56
C GLY A 182 2.66 6.30 -7.32
N CYS A 183 2.14 6.58 -6.12
CA CYS A 183 2.72 6.12 -4.87
C CYS A 183 2.53 4.61 -4.67
N PRO A 184 3.53 3.86 -4.18
CA PRO A 184 3.31 2.50 -3.71
C PRO A 184 2.42 2.53 -2.46
N MET A 185 1.20 2.01 -2.59
CA MET A 185 0.27 1.87 -1.46
C MET A 185 0.22 0.43 -1.00
N VAL A 186 0.37 0.21 0.31
CA VAL A 186 0.27 -1.12 0.93
C VAL A 186 -0.87 -1.17 1.94
N SER A 187 -1.17 -2.35 2.51
CA SER A 187 -2.12 -2.47 3.61
C SER A 187 -1.58 -1.81 4.89
N ARG A 188 -2.48 -1.46 5.83
CA ARG A 188 -2.08 -0.85 7.11
C ARG A 188 -1.23 -1.82 7.95
N GLY A 189 -1.63 -3.09 7.99
CA GLY A 189 -0.89 -4.14 8.70
C GLY A 189 0.49 -4.38 8.10
N PHE A 190 0.61 -4.36 6.77
CA PHE A 190 1.90 -4.51 6.12
C PHE A 190 2.81 -3.28 6.33
N LEU A 191 2.28 -2.05 6.21
CA LEU A 191 3.07 -0.84 6.52
C LEU A 191 3.61 -0.87 7.95
N LYS A 192 2.83 -1.33 8.93
CA LYS A 192 3.31 -1.46 10.33
C LYS A 192 4.50 -2.43 10.46
N LYS A 193 4.53 -3.51 9.67
CA LYS A 193 5.68 -4.42 9.59
C LYS A 193 6.90 -3.72 8.98
N LEU A 194 6.70 -3.01 7.87
CA LEU A 194 7.77 -2.23 7.21
C LEU A 194 8.31 -1.13 8.13
N GLN A 195 7.44 -0.41 8.83
CA GLN A 195 7.76 0.63 9.79
C GLN A 195 8.76 0.13 10.83
N LYS A 196 8.49 -1.05 11.44
CA LYS A 196 9.39 -1.62 12.44
C LYS A 196 10.82 -1.81 11.90
N ILE A 197 10.96 -2.15 10.62
CA ILE A 197 12.26 -2.34 9.97
C ILE A 197 12.89 -1.00 9.61
N ILE A 198 12.13 -0.08 9.01
CA ILE A 198 12.65 1.22 8.57
C ILE A 198 13.11 2.04 9.78
N ASP A 199 12.26 2.16 10.80
CA ASP A 199 12.49 3.07 11.94
C ASP A 199 13.59 2.56 12.89
N THR A 200 13.88 1.25 12.90
CA THR A 200 14.96 0.67 13.71
C THR A 200 16.28 0.53 12.94
N SER A 201 16.27 0.77 11.64
CA SER A 201 17.46 0.68 10.81
C SER A 201 18.37 1.91 11.02
N LYS A 202 19.66 1.65 11.25
CA LYS A 202 20.68 2.71 11.35
C LYS A 202 20.95 3.37 9.98
N ASP A 203 20.95 2.55 8.94
CA ASP A 203 21.18 2.98 7.55
C ASP A 203 19.86 2.98 6.76
N PRO A 204 19.72 3.79 5.71
CA PRO A 204 18.51 3.78 4.88
C PRO A 204 18.23 2.40 4.28
N ILE A 205 16.95 2.05 4.19
CA ILE A 205 16.49 0.84 3.48
C ILE A 205 16.36 1.18 1.99
N LEU A 206 16.87 0.28 1.15
CA LEU A 206 16.66 0.30 -0.29
C LEU A 206 15.29 -0.30 -0.63
N LEU A 207 14.51 0.38 -1.47
CA LEU A 207 13.36 -0.18 -2.15
C LEU A 207 13.65 -0.32 -3.64
N SER A 208 13.69 -1.54 -4.16
CA SER A 208 13.85 -1.82 -5.59
C SER A 208 12.48 -2.13 -6.21
N VAL A 209 11.98 -1.23 -7.07
CA VAL A 209 10.72 -1.44 -7.82
C VAL A 209 11.07 -1.78 -9.25
N TYR A 210 10.69 -2.94 -9.73
CA TYR A 210 11.02 -3.37 -11.09
C TYR A 210 9.92 -4.19 -11.73
N GLU A 211 10.00 -4.37 -13.04
CA GLU A 211 9.24 -5.38 -13.77
C GLU A 211 10.26 -6.14 -14.64
N SER A 212 10.38 -7.45 -14.44
CA SER A 212 11.18 -8.29 -15.32
C SER A 212 10.37 -8.57 -16.58
N ARG A 213 10.99 -8.39 -17.75
CA ARG A 213 10.43 -8.86 -19.02
C ARG A 213 10.76 -10.33 -19.21
#